data_AF-Q6FAE2-F1
#
_entry.id   AF-Q6FAE2-F1
#
_cell.length_a   1.000
_cell.length_b   1.000
_cell.length_c   1.000
_cell.angle_alpha   90.00
_cell.angle_beta   90.00
_cell.angle_gamma   90.00
#
_symmetry.space_group_name_H-M   'P 1'
#
loop_
_entity.id
_entity.type
_entity.pdbx_description
1 polymer ?
#
loop_
_entity_poly.entity_id
_entity_poly.type
_entity_poly.pdbx_seq_one_letter_code
_entity_poly.pdbx_strand_id
1 'polypeptide(L)'
;MNQRDPQYKLRWSEELRDKIAQSAKEHNRSMNADIVARLEQSFDAQNHDEIIGKIPTENLMMELSYRFKGFTIAVMEKQDDKKSP
;
A
#
# COMPACT_ATOMS: atom_id res chain seq x y z
N MET A 1 -7.46 -19.89 28.89
CA MET A 1 -8.20 -18.77 28.27
C MET A 1 -8.48 -19.17 26.83
N ASN A 2 -9.73 -19.54 26.51
CA ASN A 2 -10.14 -19.83 25.14
C ASN A 2 -10.52 -18.52 24.46
N GLN A 3 -9.54 -17.79 23.93
CA GLN A 3 -9.82 -16.83 22.86
C GLN A 3 -10.25 -17.66 21.64
N ARG A 4 -11.56 -17.91 21.53
CA ARG A 4 -12.14 -18.38 20.28
C ARG A 4 -12.27 -17.13 19.44
N ASP A 5 -11.31 -16.92 18.53
CA ASP A 5 -11.42 -15.84 17.56
C ASP A 5 -12.80 -15.92 16.88
N PRO A 6 -13.57 -14.82 16.85
CA PRO A 6 -14.90 -14.83 16.27
C PRO A 6 -14.80 -15.20 14.78
N GLN A 7 -15.23 -16.40 14.44
CA GLN A 7 -15.20 -16.88 13.06
C GLN A 7 -16.35 -16.24 12.27
N TYR A 8 -16.04 -15.20 11.51
CA TYR A 8 -17.02 -14.52 10.67
C TYR A 8 -17.22 -15.28 9.35
N LYS A 9 -18.48 -15.60 9.02
CA LYS A 9 -18.83 -16.13 7.71
C LYS A 9 -18.95 -14.98 6.72
N LEU A 10 -17.88 -14.69 5.97
CA LEU A 10 -17.89 -13.69 4.91
C LEU A 10 -18.87 -14.05 3.80
N ARG A 11 -19.62 -13.05 3.31
CA ARG A 11 -20.37 -13.13 2.06
C ARG A 11 -19.60 -12.37 1.00
N TRP A 12 -19.25 -13.07 -0.08
CA TRP A 12 -18.45 -12.58 -1.20
C TRP A 12 -18.87 -13.27 -2.49
N SER A 13 -18.47 -12.73 -3.63
CA SER A 13 -18.65 -13.38 -4.94
C SER A 13 -17.71 -14.58 -5.09
N GLU A 14 -18.06 -15.53 -5.97
CA GLU A 14 -17.18 -16.66 -6.30
C GLU A 14 -15.84 -16.18 -6.87
N GLU A 15 -15.86 -15.15 -7.73
CA GLU A 15 -14.65 -14.55 -8.28
C GLU A 15 -13.69 -14.03 -7.20
N LEU A 16 -14.22 -13.38 -6.14
CA LEU A 16 -13.39 -12.89 -5.04
C LEU A 16 -12.79 -14.07 -4.25
N ARG A 17 -13.57 -15.12 -4.03
CA ARG A 17 -13.09 -16.33 -3.36
C ARG A 17 -11.96 -17.00 -4.15
N ASP A 18 -12.08 -17.07 -5.47
CA ASP A 18 -11.06 -17.66 -6.33
C ASP A 18 -9.77 -16.84 -6.34
N LYS A 19 -9.89 -15.50 -6.39
CA LYS A 19 -8.75 -14.58 -6.25
C LYS A 19 -8.01 -14.78 -4.92
N ILE A 20 -8.75 -14.90 -3.81
CA ILE A 20 -8.16 -15.16 -2.49
C ILE A 20 -7.53 -16.56 -2.43
N ALA A 21 -8.18 -17.57 -2.99
CA ALA A 21 -7.64 -18.93 -3.03
C ALA A 21 -6.33 -19.01 -3.81
N GLN A 22 -6.24 -18.30 -4.94
CA GLN A 22 -5.03 -18.19 -5.74
C GLN A 22 -3.92 -17.44 -5.00
N SER A 23 -4.24 -16.28 -4.41
CA SER A 23 -3.31 -15.50 -3.58
C SER A 23 -2.74 -16.33 -2.43
N ALA A 24 -3.62 -17.04 -1.71
CA ALA A 24 -3.23 -17.88 -0.58
C ALA A 24 -2.26 -18.99 -0.98
N LYS A 25 -2.45 -19.60 -2.17
CA LYS A 25 -1.51 -20.58 -2.73
C LYS A 25 -0.17 -19.94 -3.07
N GLU A 26 -0.16 -18.78 -3.69
CA GLU A 26 1.07 -18.06 -4.05
C GLU A 26 1.89 -17.64 -2.82
N HIS A 27 1.20 -17.28 -1.73
CA HIS A 27 1.84 -16.83 -0.49
C HIS A 27 2.06 -17.97 0.52
N ASN A 28 1.80 -19.24 0.15
CA ASN A 28 1.88 -20.42 1.02
C ASN A 28 1.12 -20.27 2.35
N ARG A 29 -0.09 -19.71 2.30
CA ARG A 29 -0.95 -19.43 3.47
C ARG A 29 -2.31 -20.11 3.31
N SER A 30 -3.04 -20.28 4.42
CA SER A 30 -4.45 -20.66 4.36
C SER A 30 -5.30 -19.51 3.82
N MET A 31 -6.48 -19.79 3.26
CA MET A 31 -7.40 -18.72 2.82
C MET A 31 -7.69 -17.73 3.96
N ASN A 32 -7.94 -18.22 5.18
CA ASN A 32 -8.18 -17.34 6.33
C ASN A 32 -6.96 -16.48 6.65
N ALA A 33 -5.75 -17.03 6.61
CA ALA A 33 -4.53 -16.27 6.85
C ALA A 33 -4.27 -15.21 5.75
N ASP A 34 -4.59 -15.50 4.49
CA ASP A 34 -4.49 -14.53 3.40
C ASP A 34 -5.51 -13.39 3.56
N ILE A 35 -6.75 -13.71 3.93
CA ILE A 35 -7.81 -12.72 4.19
C ILE A 35 -7.39 -11.80 5.33
N VAL A 36 -6.94 -12.35 6.45
CA VAL A 36 -6.49 -11.56 7.60
C VAL A 36 -5.32 -10.67 7.20
N ALA A 37 -4.30 -11.23 6.54
CA ALA A 37 -3.14 -10.46 6.10
C ALA A 37 -3.52 -9.32 5.14
N ARG A 38 -4.44 -9.56 4.21
CA ARG A 38 -4.93 -8.51 3.28
C ARG A 38 -5.72 -7.42 4.00
N LEU A 39 -6.52 -7.79 4.99
CA LEU A 39 -7.24 -6.82 5.81
C LEU A 39 -6.26 -5.98 6.63
N GLU A 40 -5.31 -6.60 7.32
CA GLU A 40 -4.24 -5.89 8.06
C GLU A 40 -3.47 -4.94 7.14
N GLN A 41 -3.01 -5.43 5.98
CA GLN A 41 -2.35 -4.60 4.97
C GLN A 41 -3.21 -3.44 4.49
N SER A 42 -4.53 -3.62 4.37
CA SER A 42 -5.43 -2.53 3.94
C SER A 42 -5.50 -1.40 4.97
N PHE A 43 -5.39 -1.72 6.26
CA PHE A 43 -5.31 -0.72 7.33
C PHE A 43 -3.92 -0.08 7.43
N ASP A 44 -2.86 -0.83 7.17
CA ASP A 44 -1.50 -0.30 7.09
C ASP A 44 -1.33 0.64 5.89
N ALA A 45 -1.94 0.31 4.74
CA ALA A 45 -1.89 1.13 3.54
C ALA A 45 -2.53 2.52 3.73
N GLN A 46 -3.55 2.65 4.59
CA GLN A 46 -4.14 3.94 4.95
C GLN A 46 -3.18 4.84 5.74
N ASN A 47 -2.15 4.26 6.37
CA ASN A 47 -1.10 5.02 7.02
C ASN A 47 -0.02 5.53 6.05
N HIS A 48 0.01 5.12 4.77
CA HIS A 48 1.10 5.54 3.89
C HIS A 48 1.14 7.06 3.67
N ASP A 49 -0.01 7.70 3.44
CA ASP A 49 -0.06 9.16 3.28
C ASP A 49 0.26 9.89 4.59
N GLU A 50 -0.18 9.33 5.72
CA GLU A 50 0.12 9.88 7.05
C GLU A 50 1.61 9.69 7.43
N ILE A 51 2.21 8.56 7.05
CA ILE A 51 3.63 8.26 7.26
C ILE A 51 4.47 9.14 6.35
N ILE A 52 4.17 9.22 5.04
CA ILE A 52 4.91 10.06 4.10
C ILE A 52 4.85 11.53 4.53
N GLY A 53 3.68 12.02 4.96
CA GLY A 53 3.55 13.39 5.49
C GLY A 53 4.34 13.65 6.77
N LYS A 54 4.70 12.61 7.54
CA LYS A 54 5.52 12.71 8.76
C LYS A 54 7.02 12.55 8.51
N ILE A 55 7.44 12.02 7.36
CA ILE A 55 8.87 11.88 7.05
C ILE A 55 9.42 13.26 6.69
N PRO A 56 10.49 13.74 7.36
CA PRO A 56 11.14 14.99 7.00
C PRO A 56 11.61 14.96 5.53
N THR A 57 11.38 16.06 4.82
CA THR A 57 11.76 16.21 3.41
C THR A 57 13.24 15.91 3.18
N GLU A 58 14.10 16.26 4.14
CA GLU A 58 15.54 15.99 4.10
C GLU A 58 15.86 14.50 3.98
N ASN A 59 15.15 13.65 4.72
CA ASN A 59 15.34 12.20 4.68
C ASN A 59 14.92 11.63 3.31
N LEU A 60 13.82 12.15 2.75
CA LEU A 60 13.36 11.77 1.42
C LEU A 60 14.37 12.19 0.34
N MET A 61 14.89 13.42 0.43
CA MET A 61 15.90 13.94 -0.50
C MET A 61 17.21 13.16 -0.42
N MET A 62 17.62 12.74 0.78
CA MET A 62 18.80 11.90 0.98
C MET A 62 18.63 10.52 0.34
N GLU A 63 17.51 9.82 0.60
CA GLU A 63 17.21 8.53 -0.02
C GLU A 63 17.14 8.61 -1.55
N LEU A 64 16.49 9.65 -2.08
CA LEU A 64 16.46 9.91 -3.51
C LEU A 64 17.88 10.09 -4.07
N SER A 65 18.69 10.94 -3.46
CA SER A 65 20.08 11.15 -3.89
C SER A 65 20.90 9.85 -3.88
N TYR A 66 20.69 8.99 -2.87
CA TYR A 66 21.40 7.72 -2.73
C TYR A 66 21.00 6.70 -3.80
N ARG A 67 19.71 6.61 -4.15
CA ARG A 67 19.22 5.69 -5.18
C ARG A 67 19.55 6.16 -6.60
N PHE A 68 19.55 7.47 -6.83
CA PHE A 68 19.81 8.04 -8.15
C PHE A 68 21.31 8.21 -8.49
N LYS A 69 22.24 7.89 -7.58
CA LYS A 69 23.71 7.74 -7.81
C LYS A 69 24.28 8.54 -9.01
N GLY A 70 24.09 9.85 -9.03
CA GLY A 70 24.66 10.74 -10.06
C GLY A 70 23.68 11.36 -11.06
N PHE A 71 22.38 11.12 -10.95
CA PHE A 71 21.37 11.90 -11.67
C PHE A 71 20.97 13.17 -10.90
N THR A 72 20.81 14.28 -11.62
CA THR A 72 20.30 15.55 -11.07
C THR A 72 18.80 15.64 -11.28
N ILE A 73 18.04 15.88 -10.22
CA ILE A 73 16.61 16.16 -10.29
C ILE A 73 16.44 17.69 -10.38
N ALA A 74 15.81 18.17 -11.45
CA ALA A 74 15.40 19.57 -11.58
C ALA A 74 13.88 19.66 -11.40
N VAL A 75 13.43 20.43 -10.40
CA VAL A 75 12.01 20.73 -10.21
C VAL A 75 11.67 21.95 -11.06
N MET A 76 10.77 21.78 -12.02
CA MET A 76 10.25 22.87 -12.84
C MET A 76 8.81 23.14 -12.39
N GLU A 77 8.50 24.38 -12.02
CA GLU A 77 7.10 24.77 -11.84
C GLU A 77 6.39 24.71 -13.19
N LYS A 78 5.27 23.99 -13.22
CA LYS A 78 4.37 24.01 -14.37
C LYS A 78 3.76 25.41 -14.39
N GLN A 79 4.22 26.27 -15.30
CA GLN A 79 3.51 27.51 -15.57
C GLN A 79 2.13 27.13 -16.13
N ASP A 80 1.08 27.46 -15.40
CA ASP A 80 -0.26 27.47 -15.96
C ASP A 80 -0.22 28.48 -17.11
N ASP A 81 -0.25 27.98 -18.34
CA ASP A 81 -0.53 28.77 -19.52
C ASP A 81 -1.90 29.41 -19.29
N LYS A 82 -1.91 30.62 -18.73
CA LYS A 82 -3.06 31.51 -18.79
C LYS A 82 -3.35 31.70 -20.27
N LYS A 83 -4.29 30.89 -20.77
CA LYS A 83 -4.93 31.05 -22.05
C LYS A 83 -5.41 32.50 -22.12
N SER A 84 -4.65 33.32 -22.84
CA SER A 84 -5.00 34.71 -23.10
C SER A 84 -6.18 34.78 -24.06
N PRO A 85 -6.91 35.92 -24.06
CA PRO A 85 -8.36 35.99 -24.27
C PRO A 85 -8.87 35.61 -25.65
#